data_AF-A0A5E7VE89-F1
#
_entry.id   AF-A0A5E7VE89-F1
#
_cell.length_a   1.000
_cell.length_b   1.000
_cell.length_c   1.000
_cell.angle_alpha   90.00
_cell.angle_beta   90.00
_cell.angle_gamma   90.00
#
_symmetry.space_group_name_H-M   'P 1'
#
loop_
_entity.id
_entity.type
_entity.pdbx_description
1 polymer ?
#
loop_
_entity_poly.entity_id
_entity_poly.type
_entity_poly.pdbx_seq_one_letter_code
_entity_poly.pdbx_strand_id
1 'polypeptide(L)'
;MRRFLLLTSLLLAACDNGSAPTHPTQDTSVNPLTEIKAKLAFTCVHEQIPVPSAEPDELFQYARWLQKNNLLKQDKTVDLEIARLYRIAAENGHYKANINLQNGALRGHFMLGGADHLRLSQQLIDVNVATGYYFIGLFLKNGSAGLKQDTAMSLRYFRKAADQGSAQAQYEVGDILAPIDIAPDVARQMRRCAAEQGHGKAAVALGIDLKNEGRYQEALEVFQMGVMAGNESSAGRLEDAFRGPLSTNKPDYLGQQEDPERAERYEKIWRVLANYSYADPKVPEINEILPLPPAKLPAWDGKLQWLEARLANVPPKKPSEALIHQLAKAKLLEPATGRAMPDSSAFIKASYPEPTCSSGQACPQTGYWQAARLSRDAYSRFNDGVIRRFEENEIMPTLRVQSHEPRFLLPDRITVIDENIEWRLLG
;
A
#
# COMPACT_ATOMS: atom_id res chain seq x y z
N MET A 1 18.48 19.89 85.93
CA MET A 1 19.82 19.26 86.06
C MET A 1 20.51 19.24 84.68
N ARG A 2 21.70 18.62 84.54
CA ARG A 2 22.55 18.52 83.31
C ARG A 2 21.74 18.06 82.06
N ARG A 3 21.95 18.57 80.83
CA ARG A 3 23.08 18.38 79.86
C ARG A 3 23.35 16.91 79.51
N PHE A 4 23.63 16.46 78.27
CA PHE A 4 23.84 17.07 76.92
C PHE A 4 22.77 16.49 75.92
N LEU A 5 22.79 16.47 74.57
CA LEU A 5 23.68 16.77 73.41
C LEU A 5 22.97 17.79 72.44
N LEU A 6 23.45 18.33 71.30
CA LEU A 6 24.40 18.00 70.20
C LEU A 6 23.85 17.02 69.12
N LEU A 7 24.03 17.21 67.81
CA LEU A 7 24.76 18.25 67.04
C LEU A 7 24.11 18.49 65.65
N THR A 8 24.49 19.59 64.98
CA THR A 8 24.08 19.97 63.62
C THR A 8 25.12 19.57 62.56
N SER A 9 24.83 19.92 61.30
CA SER A 9 25.80 20.22 60.22
C SER A 9 26.37 19.05 59.41
N LEU A 10 26.04 19.04 58.11
CA LEU A 10 27.07 18.91 57.07
C LEU A 10 26.60 19.61 55.78
N LEU A 11 27.13 20.82 55.55
CA LEU A 11 27.14 21.49 54.26
C LEU A 11 28.30 20.93 53.43
N LEU A 12 28.10 20.71 52.14
CA LEU A 12 29.16 20.78 51.14
C LEU A 12 28.60 21.44 49.89
N ALA A 13 29.31 22.44 49.38
CA ALA A 13 28.91 23.23 48.23
C ALA A 13 30.08 23.35 47.25
N ALA A 14 29.76 23.17 45.98
CA ALA A 14 30.50 23.69 44.82
C ALA A 14 29.40 23.96 43.76
N CYS A 15 29.04 25.21 43.50
CA CYS A 15 29.80 26.13 42.65
C CYS A 15 29.94 25.58 41.23
N ASP A 16 28.98 25.94 40.38
CA ASP A 16 29.27 26.23 38.97
C ASP A 16 29.08 27.73 38.76
N ASN A 17 29.89 28.33 37.88
CA ASN A 17 29.91 29.76 37.65
C ASN A 17 28.98 30.15 36.49
N GLY A 18 28.49 31.40 36.54
CA GLY A 18 27.50 31.88 35.57
C GLY A 18 27.99 31.84 34.12
N SER A 19 27.45 30.91 33.33
CA SER A 19 27.38 31.04 31.88
C SER A 19 26.09 31.78 31.51
N ALA A 20 26.21 32.79 30.65
CA ALA A 20 25.06 33.52 30.11
C ALA A 20 24.17 32.57 29.28
N PRO A 21 22.86 32.86 29.11
CA PRO A 21 22.01 32.07 28.23
C PRO A 21 22.62 32.00 26.84
N THR A 22 23.01 30.80 26.42
CA THR A 22 23.58 30.56 25.10
C THR A 22 22.51 30.83 24.05
N HIS A 23 22.55 32.02 23.45
CA HIS A 23 21.90 32.25 22.18
C HIS A 23 22.33 31.13 21.22
N PRO A 24 21.41 30.42 20.55
CA PRO A 24 21.77 29.48 19.53
C PRO A 24 22.31 30.26 18.33
N THR A 25 23.62 30.53 18.32
CA THR A 25 24.38 30.80 17.10
C THR A 25 24.47 29.50 16.32
N GLN A 26 23.32 29.02 15.86
CA GLN A 26 23.20 28.14 14.72
C GLN A 26 23.62 28.99 13.52
N ASP A 27 24.94 29.10 13.34
CA ASP A 27 25.53 29.46 12.07
C ASP A 27 25.18 28.32 11.11
N THR A 28 24.02 28.43 10.47
CA THR A 28 23.50 27.42 9.56
C THR A 28 24.32 27.46 8.29
N SER A 29 25.48 26.79 8.34
CA SER A 29 26.33 26.45 7.21
C SER A 29 25.45 25.88 6.10
N VAL A 30 25.11 26.74 5.13
CA VAL A 30 24.27 26.36 3.99
C VAL A 30 25.10 25.38 3.16
N ASN A 31 24.61 24.15 3.02
CA ASN A 31 25.27 23.12 2.21
C ASN A 31 25.69 23.71 0.85
N PRO A 32 26.93 23.51 0.39
CA PRO A 32 27.38 24.04 -0.89
C PRO A 32 26.41 23.70 -2.03
N LEU A 33 26.22 24.62 -2.98
CA LEU A 33 25.29 24.43 -4.11
C LEU A 33 25.60 23.16 -4.93
N THR A 34 26.86 22.70 -4.93
CA THR A 34 27.29 21.42 -5.50
C THR A 34 26.70 20.21 -4.77
N GLU A 35 26.67 20.23 -3.43
CA GLU A 35 26.10 19.17 -2.60
C GLU A 35 24.56 19.16 -2.69
N ILE A 36 23.93 20.33 -2.75
CA ILE A 36 22.47 20.45 -2.98
C ILE A 36 22.11 19.85 -4.35
N LYS A 37 22.85 20.20 -5.41
CA LYS A 37 22.66 19.63 -6.76
C LYS A 37 22.91 18.11 -6.79
N ALA A 38 23.92 17.62 -6.07
CA ALA A 38 24.15 16.18 -5.94
C ALA A 38 22.99 15.44 -5.23
N LYS A 39 22.39 16.04 -4.19
CA LYS A 39 21.21 15.49 -3.49
C LYS A 39 19.92 15.56 -4.34
N LEU A 40 19.85 16.46 -5.32
CA LEU A 40 18.75 16.56 -6.29
C LEU A 40 18.92 15.62 -7.50
N ALA A 41 20.12 15.09 -7.76
CA ALA A 41 20.35 14.19 -8.89
C ALA A 41 19.43 12.95 -8.86
N PHE A 42 19.03 12.47 -10.03
CA PHE A 42 18.19 11.29 -10.18
C PHE A 42 18.76 10.38 -11.25
N THR A 43 18.50 9.08 -11.12
CA THR A 43 18.84 8.05 -12.09
C THR A 43 17.60 7.19 -12.27
N CYS A 44 17.18 6.96 -13.51
CA CYS A 44 16.01 6.13 -13.75
C CYS A 44 16.24 4.69 -13.29
N VAL A 45 15.32 4.18 -12.49
CA VAL A 45 15.21 2.79 -12.04
C VAL A 45 13.79 2.35 -12.34
N HIS A 46 13.60 1.15 -12.89
CA HIS A 46 12.27 0.55 -13.06
C HIS A 46 12.02 -0.48 -11.96
N GLU A 47 10.88 -0.39 -11.28
CA GLU A 47 10.52 -1.26 -10.14
C GLU A 47 10.46 -2.73 -10.56
N GLN A 48 11.23 -3.57 -9.86
CA GLN A 48 11.21 -5.02 -10.07
C GLN A 48 10.37 -5.69 -8.98
N ILE A 49 9.29 -6.37 -9.38
CA ILE A 49 8.45 -7.15 -8.47
C ILE A 49 8.78 -8.63 -8.66
N PRO A 50 9.24 -9.36 -7.62
CA PRO A 50 9.60 -10.78 -7.74
C PRO A 50 8.46 -11.62 -8.32
N VAL A 51 8.82 -12.57 -9.19
CA VAL A 51 7.88 -13.49 -9.82
C VAL A 51 7.31 -14.45 -8.76
N PRO A 52 5.98 -14.59 -8.64
CA PRO A 52 5.36 -15.50 -7.67
C PRO A 52 5.53 -16.96 -8.08
N SER A 53 5.37 -17.87 -7.11
CA SER A 53 5.13 -19.28 -7.40
C SER A 53 3.71 -19.49 -7.96
N ALA A 54 3.53 -20.55 -8.75
CA ALA A 54 2.30 -20.78 -9.51
C ALA A 54 1.04 -20.99 -8.63
N GLU A 55 1.19 -21.60 -7.46
CA GLU A 55 0.06 -21.84 -6.54
C GLU A 55 -0.56 -20.52 -6.00
N PRO A 56 0.21 -19.57 -5.43
CA PRO A 56 -0.28 -18.23 -5.12
C PRO A 56 -0.74 -17.39 -6.33
N ASP A 57 -0.14 -17.57 -7.51
CA ASP A 57 -0.60 -16.87 -8.73
C ASP A 57 -1.99 -17.34 -9.14
N GLU A 58 -2.32 -18.64 -9.06
CA GLU A 58 -3.67 -19.14 -9.35
C GLU A 58 -4.75 -18.45 -8.49
N LEU A 59 -4.47 -18.24 -7.19
CA LEU A 59 -5.35 -17.46 -6.30
C LEU A 59 -5.44 -16.00 -6.73
N PHE A 60 -4.32 -15.37 -7.09
CA PHE A 60 -4.27 -13.98 -7.53
C PHE A 60 -4.99 -13.74 -8.86
N GLN A 61 -4.79 -14.58 -9.87
CA GLN A 61 -5.44 -14.43 -11.18
C GLN A 61 -6.95 -14.59 -11.06
N TYR A 62 -7.43 -15.54 -10.26
CA TYR A 62 -8.86 -15.67 -9.98
C TYR A 62 -9.42 -14.47 -9.20
N ALA A 63 -8.70 -13.97 -8.19
CA ALA A 63 -9.06 -12.75 -7.47
C ALA A 63 -9.08 -11.49 -8.38
N ARG A 64 -8.14 -11.38 -9.34
CA ARG A 64 -8.14 -10.34 -10.39
C ARG A 64 -9.37 -10.43 -11.27
N TRP A 65 -9.76 -11.64 -11.70
CA TRP A 65 -10.95 -11.85 -12.52
C TRP A 65 -12.24 -11.53 -11.76
N LEU A 66 -12.36 -11.95 -10.49
CA LEU A 66 -13.46 -11.54 -9.62
C LEU A 66 -13.53 -10.02 -9.49
N GLN A 67 -12.41 -9.35 -9.21
CA GLN A 67 -12.34 -7.89 -9.06
C GLN A 67 -12.74 -7.16 -10.36
N LYS A 68 -12.24 -7.60 -11.53
CA LYS A 68 -12.62 -7.11 -12.89
C LYS A 68 -14.13 -7.20 -13.15
N ASN A 69 -14.79 -8.19 -12.53
CA ASN A 69 -16.24 -8.42 -12.64
C ASN A 69 -17.07 -7.78 -11.51
N ASN A 70 -16.43 -7.33 -10.42
CA ASN A 70 -17.09 -6.61 -9.32
C ASN A 70 -17.04 -5.07 -9.44
N LEU A 71 -16.14 -4.49 -10.24
CA LEU A 71 -15.92 -3.03 -10.35
C LEU A 71 -17.21 -2.16 -10.37
N LEU A 72 -18.21 -2.58 -11.16
CA LEU A 72 -19.50 -1.86 -11.30
C LEU A 72 -20.62 -2.42 -10.41
N LYS A 73 -20.46 -3.65 -9.89
CA LYS A 73 -21.48 -4.31 -9.03
C LYS A 73 -21.32 -3.94 -7.56
N GLN A 74 -20.06 -3.78 -7.12
CA GLN A 74 -19.64 -3.46 -5.76
C GLN A 74 -20.23 -4.41 -4.69
N ASP A 75 -20.43 -5.67 -5.07
CA ASP A 75 -20.95 -6.71 -4.20
C ASP A 75 -19.95 -7.00 -3.07
N LYS A 76 -20.37 -6.76 -1.83
CA LYS A 76 -19.51 -6.92 -0.65
C LYS A 76 -19.23 -8.37 -0.29
N THR A 77 -20.04 -9.32 -0.75
CA THR A 77 -19.73 -10.76 -0.62
C THR A 77 -18.56 -11.15 -1.53
N VAL A 78 -18.49 -10.55 -2.73
CA VAL A 78 -17.39 -10.76 -3.67
C VAL A 78 -16.12 -10.03 -3.23
N ASP A 79 -16.23 -8.81 -2.66
CA ASP A 79 -15.08 -8.11 -2.07
C ASP A 79 -14.43 -8.91 -0.92
N LEU A 80 -15.21 -9.67 -0.13
CA LEU A 80 -14.70 -10.56 0.92
C LEU A 80 -13.88 -11.73 0.36
N GLU A 81 -14.37 -12.43 -0.67
CA GLU A 81 -13.65 -13.53 -1.32
C GLU A 81 -12.38 -13.02 -2.04
N ILE A 82 -12.43 -11.86 -2.69
CA ILE A 82 -11.23 -11.22 -3.27
C ILE A 82 -10.19 -10.93 -2.19
N ALA A 83 -10.61 -10.37 -1.04
CA ALA A 83 -9.71 -10.09 0.08
C ALA A 83 -9.13 -11.37 0.71
N ARG A 84 -9.92 -12.44 0.86
CA ARG A 84 -9.49 -13.78 1.31
C ARG A 84 -8.37 -14.31 0.41
N LEU A 85 -8.61 -14.38 -0.89
CA LEU A 85 -7.65 -14.87 -1.88
C LEU A 85 -6.37 -14.03 -1.91
N TYR A 86 -6.50 -12.69 -1.90
CA TYR A 86 -5.33 -11.80 -1.89
C TYR A 86 -4.50 -11.91 -0.60
N ARG A 87 -5.11 -12.07 0.59
CA ARG A 87 -4.36 -12.31 1.83
C ARG A 87 -3.55 -13.61 1.75
N ILE A 88 -4.20 -14.72 1.37
CA ILE A 88 -3.55 -16.04 1.30
C ILE A 88 -2.42 -16.04 0.26
N ALA A 89 -2.62 -15.39 -0.89
CA ALA A 89 -1.56 -15.21 -1.89
C ALA A 89 -0.42 -14.32 -1.37
N ALA A 90 -0.72 -13.19 -0.71
CA ALA A 90 0.27 -12.24 -0.20
C ALA A 90 1.23 -12.88 0.83
N GLU A 91 0.71 -13.57 1.84
CA GLU A 91 1.55 -14.23 2.86
C GLU A 91 2.34 -15.42 2.29
N ASN A 92 1.92 -15.95 1.14
CA ASN A 92 2.67 -16.92 0.32
C ASN A 92 3.59 -16.26 -0.73
N GLY A 93 3.93 -14.98 -0.57
CA GLY A 93 4.95 -14.28 -1.36
C GLY A 93 4.43 -13.62 -2.64
N HIS A 94 3.12 -13.52 -2.84
CA HIS A 94 2.56 -12.88 -4.03
C HIS A 94 2.49 -11.35 -3.89
N TYR A 95 3.59 -10.65 -4.14
CA TYR A 95 3.71 -9.20 -3.89
C TYR A 95 2.68 -8.33 -4.63
N LYS A 96 2.24 -8.72 -5.85
CA LYS A 96 1.14 -8.03 -6.55
C LYS A 96 -0.23 -8.21 -5.86
N ALA A 97 -0.40 -9.27 -5.05
CA ALA A 97 -1.62 -9.48 -4.25
C ALA A 97 -1.60 -8.60 -2.99
N ASN A 98 -0.44 -8.50 -2.32
CA ASN A 98 -0.20 -7.52 -1.24
C ASN A 98 -0.52 -6.10 -1.73
N ILE A 99 0.09 -5.67 -2.84
CA ILE A 99 -0.15 -4.35 -3.45
C ILE A 99 -1.64 -4.13 -3.78
N ASN A 100 -2.33 -5.12 -4.35
CA ASN A 100 -3.76 -5.00 -4.66
C ASN A 100 -4.67 -5.00 -3.42
N LEU A 101 -4.32 -5.75 -2.38
CA LEU A 101 -5.05 -5.80 -1.12
C LEU A 101 -4.96 -4.44 -0.41
N GLN A 102 -3.75 -3.86 -0.31
CA GLN A 102 -3.55 -2.53 0.25
C GLN A 102 -4.25 -1.44 -0.59
N ASN A 103 -4.12 -1.48 -1.92
CA ASN A 103 -4.80 -0.56 -2.84
C ASN A 103 -6.33 -0.71 -2.87
N GLY A 104 -6.88 -1.87 -2.51
CA GLY A 104 -8.32 -2.09 -2.38
C GLY A 104 -8.85 -1.63 -1.02
N ALA A 105 -8.08 -1.80 0.06
CA ALA A 105 -8.41 -1.28 1.38
C ALA A 105 -8.39 0.27 1.41
N LEU A 106 -7.38 0.89 0.80
CA LEU A 106 -7.29 2.34 0.59
C LEU A 106 -8.46 2.95 -0.20
N ARG A 107 -9.26 2.13 -0.90
CA ARG A 107 -10.47 2.52 -1.65
C ARG A 107 -11.78 2.07 -0.99
N GLY A 108 -11.74 1.45 0.20
CA GLY A 108 -12.95 0.96 0.88
C GLY A 108 -13.57 -0.31 0.27
N HIS A 109 -12.85 -1.03 -0.58
CA HIS A 109 -13.29 -2.36 -1.03
C HIS A 109 -13.04 -3.42 0.03
N PHE A 110 -11.86 -3.39 0.66
CA PHE A 110 -11.43 -4.40 1.65
C PHE A 110 -11.18 -3.76 3.02
N MET A 111 -11.19 -4.58 4.07
CA MET A 111 -10.82 -4.16 5.43
C MET A 111 -9.43 -4.70 5.80
N LEU A 112 -8.55 -3.79 6.19
CA LEU A 112 -7.22 -4.02 6.77
C LEU A 112 -7.05 -3.12 8.01
N GLY A 113 -6.33 -3.60 9.02
CA GLY A 113 -5.89 -2.76 10.13
C GLY A 113 -4.73 -1.84 9.73
N GLY A 114 -4.45 -0.82 10.54
CA GLY A 114 -3.28 0.03 10.34
C GLY A 114 -1.97 -0.76 10.42
N ALA A 115 -1.85 -1.65 11.41
CA ALA A 115 -0.71 -2.54 11.54
C ALA A 115 -0.60 -3.56 10.38
N ASP A 116 -1.70 -4.02 9.78
CA ASP A 116 -1.64 -4.83 8.55
C ASP A 116 -1.01 -4.03 7.41
N HIS A 117 -1.46 -2.78 7.20
CA HIS A 117 -0.90 -1.90 6.18
C HIS A 117 0.61 -1.66 6.35
N LEU A 118 1.07 -1.43 7.59
CA LEU A 118 2.49 -1.26 7.88
C LEU A 118 3.27 -2.57 7.69
N ARG A 119 2.75 -3.71 8.17
CA ARG A 119 3.38 -5.05 8.02
C ARG A 119 3.48 -5.47 6.55
N LEU A 120 2.40 -5.32 5.78
CA LEU A 120 2.35 -5.63 4.35
C LEU A 120 3.29 -4.70 3.57
N SER A 121 3.42 -3.44 3.97
CA SER A 121 4.39 -2.51 3.36
C SER A 121 5.84 -2.88 3.70
N GLN A 122 6.12 -3.34 4.93
CA GLN A 122 7.43 -3.85 5.31
C GLN A 122 7.80 -5.11 4.51
N GLN A 123 6.88 -6.05 4.32
CA GLN A 123 7.11 -7.24 3.45
C GLN A 123 7.52 -6.87 2.01
N LEU A 124 7.04 -5.75 1.47
CA LEU A 124 7.47 -5.25 0.16
C LEU A 124 8.88 -4.64 0.22
N ILE A 125 9.18 -3.86 1.27
CA ILE A 125 10.49 -3.26 1.53
C ILE A 125 11.57 -4.34 1.69
N ASP A 126 11.28 -5.42 2.43
CA ASP A 126 12.21 -6.52 2.72
C ASP A 126 12.68 -7.26 1.45
N VAL A 127 11.86 -7.25 0.39
CA VAL A 127 12.21 -7.80 -0.94
C VAL A 127 12.54 -6.74 -1.99
N ASN A 128 12.83 -5.51 -1.55
CA ASN A 128 13.20 -4.35 -2.38
C ASN A 128 12.12 -3.87 -3.38
N VAL A 129 10.84 -4.17 -3.14
CA VAL A 129 9.72 -3.64 -3.92
C VAL A 129 9.39 -2.22 -3.42
N ALA A 130 9.82 -1.23 -4.20
CA ALA A 130 9.80 0.19 -3.87
C ALA A 130 8.42 0.75 -3.47
N THR A 131 7.34 0.15 -3.98
CA THR A 131 5.94 0.43 -3.64
C THR A 131 5.67 0.29 -2.13
N GLY A 132 6.45 -0.52 -1.40
CA GLY A 132 6.40 -0.57 0.07
C GLY A 132 6.74 0.78 0.72
N TYR A 133 7.82 1.44 0.28
CA TYR A 133 8.18 2.78 0.74
C TYR A 133 7.14 3.83 0.31
N TYR A 134 6.55 3.69 -0.88
CA TYR A 134 5.47 4.56 -1.36
C TYR A 134 4.22 4.48 -0.46
N PHE A 135 3.81 3.28 -0.04
CA PHE A 135 2.68 3.13 0.90
C PHE A 135 2.96 3.80 2.25
N ILE A 136 4.16 3.62 2.84
CA ILE A 136 4.53 4.33 4.08
C ILE A 136 4.49 5.86 3.87
N GLY A 137 5.01 6.34 2.74
CA GLY A 137 4.92 7.76 2.35
C GLY A 137 3.48 8.27 2.27
N LEU A 138 2.55 7.47 1.73
CA LEU A 138 1.12 7.79 1.64
C LEU A 138 0.42 7.78 3.01
N PHE A 139 0.73 6.84 3.90
CA PHE A 139 0.19 6.83 5.27
C PHE A 139 0.66 8.04 6.07
N LEU A 140 1.93 8.45 5.92
CA LEU A 140 2.48 9.69 6.50
C LEU A 140 1.87 10.95 5.88
N LYS A 141 1.59 10.96 4.57
CA LYS A 141 0.91 12.08 3.86
C LYS A 141 -0.48 12.34 4.42
N ASN A 142 -1.19 11.27 4.79
CA ASN A 142 -2.60 11.29 5.13
C ASN A 142 -2.89 11.19 6.64
N GLY A 143 -1.90 10.86 7.48
CA GLY A 143 -2.11 10.57 8.90
C GLY A 143 -2.94 9.31 9.16
N SER A 144 -2.65 8.24 8.42
CA SER A 144 -3.41 6.98 8.46
C SER A 144 -2.54 5.76 8.78
N ALA A 145 -3.14 4.57 8.79
CA ALA A 145 -2.52 3.31 9.21
C ALA A 145 -1.91 3.30 10.63
N GLY A 146 -2.31 4.23 11.51
CA GLY A 146 -1.75 4.41 12.85
C GLY A 146 -0.57 5.38 12.92
N LEU A 147 -0.12 5.93 11.79
CA LEU A 147 0.89 6.99 11.74
C LEU A 147 0.21 8.36 11.89
N LYS A 148 0.90 9.30 12.55
CA LYS A 148 0.51 10.72 12.53
C LYS A 148 0.88 11.32 11.16
N GLN A 149 0.18 12.39 10.78
CA GLN A 149 0.51 13.11 9.56
C GLN A 149 1.88 13.80 9.69
N ASP A 150 2.80 13.49 8.78
CA ASP A 150 4.12 14.12 8.68
C ASP A 150 4.50 14.23 7.19
N THR A 151 4.23 15.40 6.60
CA THR A 151 4.55 15.70 5.21
C THR A 151 6.07 15.67 4.94
N ALA A 152 6.90 16.07 5.91
CA ALA A 152 8.35 16.12 5.72
C ALA A 152 8.95 14.71 5.69
N MET A 153 8.48 13.80 6.55
CA MET A 153 8.85 12.40 6.49
C MET A 153 8.23 11.69 5.28
N SER A 154 6.97 11.99 4.94
CA SER A 154 6.31 11.49 3.72
C SER A 154 7.14 11.74 2.46
N LEU A 155 7.64 12.98 2.27
CA LEU A 155 8.49 13.35 1.15
C LEU A 155 9.79 12.54 1.09
N ARG A 156 10.40 12.22 2.24
CA ARG A 156 11.60 11.35 2.30
C ARG A 156 11.29 9.91 1.89
N TYR A 157 10.13 9.39 2.28
CA TYR A 157 9.67 8.06 1.85
C TYR A 157 9.34 8.03 0.35
N PHE A 158 8.70 9.06 -0.21
CA PHE A 158 8.47 9.15 -1.66
C PHE A 158 9.78 9.28 -2.44
N ARG A 159 10.76 10.10 -2.01
CA ARG A 159 12.08 10.15 -2.65
C ARG A 159 12.77 8.78 -2.62
N LYS A 160 12.77 8.10 -1.46
CA LYS A 160 13.34 6.75 -1.32
C LYS A 160 12.66 5.72 -2.23
N ALA A 161 11.34 5.78 -2.39
CA ALA A 161 10.58 4.93 -3.29
C ALA A 161 10.86 5.25 -4.77
N ALA A 162 10.99 6.53 -5.13
CA ALA A 162 11.30 6.98 -6.49
C ALA A 162 12.70 6.51 -6.93
N ASP A 163 13.68 6.64 -6.03
CA ASP A 163 15.08 6.22 -6.22
C ASP A 163 15.26 4.70 -6.28
N GLN A 164 14.26 3.93 -5.83
CA GLN A 164 14.19 2.47 -5.97
C GLN A 164 13.23 2.00 -7.07
N GLY A 165 12.62 2.92 -7.81
CA GLY A 165 11.93 2.64 -9.06
C GLY A 165 10.41 2.76 -9.07
N SER A 166 9.74 2.99 -7.93
CA SER A 166 8.27 3.07 -7.89
C SER A 166 7.76 4.21 -8.78
N ALA A 167 7.06 3.86 -9.85
CA ALA A 167 6.60 4.82 -10.86
C ALA A 167 5.64 5.87 -10.29
N GLN A 168 4.82 5.50 -9.29
CA GLN A 168 3.93 6.41 -8.57
C GLN A 168 4.74 7.43 -7.75
N ALA A 169 5.80 6.97 -7.08
CA ALA A 169 6.68 7.84 -6.31
C ALA A 169 7.53 8.76 -7.19
N GLN A 170 8.04 8.25 -8.32
CA GLN A 170 8.71 9.07 -9.34
C GLN A 170 7.78 10.15 -9.89
N TYR A 171 6.50 9.82 -10.14
CA TYR A 171 5.51 10.84 -10.50
C TYR A 171 5.31 11.88 -9.39
N GLU A 172 5.01 11.48 -8.15
CA GLU A 172 4.73 12.41 -7.05
C GLU A 172 5.93 13.34 -6.78
N VAL A 173 7.14 12.81 -6.69
CA VAL A 173 8.36 13.62 -6.47
C VAL A 173 8.67 14.49 -7.70
N GLY A 174 8.47 13.96 -8.91
CA GLY A 174 8.61 14.72 -10.15
C GLY A 174 7.62 15.89 -10.23
N ASP A 175 6.39 15.73 -9.73
CA ASP A 175 5.39 16.80 -9.69
C ASP A 175 5.78 17.92 -8.71
N ILE A 176 6.36 17.55 -7.56
CA ILE A 176 6.88 18.50 -6.55
C ILE A 176 8.11 19.27 -7.06
N LEU A 177 8.95 18.65 -7.89
CA LEU A 177 10.15 19.28 -8.47
C LEU A 177 9.88 20.07 -9.76
N ALA A 178 8.68 19.95 -10.33
CA ALA A 178 8.32 20.54 -11.63
C ALA A 178 8.26 22.07 -11.71
N PRO A 179 8.01 22.85 -10.62
CA PRO A 179 8.10 24.30 -10.69
C PRO A 179 9.48 24.77 -11.17
N ILE A 180 9.48 25.77 -12.06
CA ILE A 180 10.66 26.21 -12.81
C ILE A 180 11.80 26.76 -11.92
N ASP A 181 11.45 27.17 -10.71
CA ASP A 181 12.33 27.67 -9.64
C ASP A 181 12.89 26.56 -8.72
N ILE A 182 12.47 25.30 -8.90
CA ILE A 182 12.91 24.15 -8.09
C ILE A 182 13.90 23.26 -8.87
N ALA A 183 13.42 22.31 -9.69
CA ALA A 183 14.28 21.38 -10.43
C ALA A 183 13.57 20.74 -11.66
N PRO A 184 13.11 21.55 -12.64
CA PRO A 184 12.28 21.08 -13.75
C PRO A 184 12.94 19.97 -14.60
N ASP A 185 14.27 19.99 -14.79
CA ASP A 185 14.97 18.92 -15.51
C ASP A 185 14.98 17.58 -14.77
N VAL A 186 15.05 17.60 -13.43
CA VAL A 186 14.93 16.39 -12.60
C VAL A 186 13.48 15.89 -12.62
N ALA A 187 12.51 16.81 -12.54
CA ALA A 187 11.09 16.49 -12.69
C ALA A 187 10.79 15.81 -14.03
N ARG A 188 11.36 16.29 -15.13
CA ARG A 188 11.27 15.65 -16.45
C ARG A 188 11.85 14.23 -16.45
N GLN A 189 13.04 14.04 -15.89
CA GLN A 189 13.66 12.71 -15.81
C GLN A 189 12.81 11.73 -14.99
N MET A 190 12.29 12.16 -13.84
CA MET A 190 11.41 11.33 -13.00
C MET A 190 10.08 11.02 -13.69
N ARG A 191 9.41 12.01 -14.28
CA ARG A 191 8.17 11.78 -15.04
C ARG A 191 8.39 10.90 -16.27
N ARG A 192 9.56 10.96 -16.93
CA ARG A 192 9.91 10.08 -18.06
C ARG A 192 10.06 8.63 -17.59
N CYS A 193 10.84 8.42 -16.53
CA CYS A 193 11.03 7.09 -15.92
C CYS A 193 9.72 6.46 -15.42
N ALA A 194 8.79 7.27 -14.91
CA ALA A 194 7.45 6.82 -14.55
C ALA A 194 6.59 6.49 -15.78
N ALA A 195 6.67 7.29 -16.85
CA ALA A 195 5.93 7.08 -18.10
C ALA A 195 6.37 5.80 -18.82
N GLU A 196 7.68 5.51 -18.86
CA GLU A 196 8.27 4.26 -19.38
C GLU A 196 7.71 3.02 -18.67
N GLN A 197 7.45 3.12 -17.36
CA GLN A 197 6.82 2.07 -16.56
C GLN A 197 5.28 2.04 -16.68
N GLY A 198 4.69 2.78 -17.62
CA GLY A 198 3.25 2.81 -17.86
C GLY A 198 2.45 3.72 -16.92
N HIS A 199 3.07 4.68 -16.23
CA HIS A 199 2.35 5.65 -15.40
C HIS A 199 1.74 6.78 -16.27
N GLY A 200 0.55 6.55 -16.83
CA GLY A 200 -0.09 7.44 -17.80
C GLY A 200 -0.23 8.91 -17.38
N LYS A 201 -0.39 9.22 -16.08
CA LYS A 201 -0.40 10.61 -15.59
C LYS A 201 0.97 11.30 -15.73
N ALA A 202 2.07 10.55 -15.59
CA ALA A 202 3.41 11.07 -15.78
C ALA A 202 3.68 11.38 -17.26
N ALA A 203 3.19 10.51 -18.15
CA ALA A 203 3.21 10.74 -19.59
C ALA A 203 2.47 12.04 -19.96
N VAL A 204 1.22 12.23 -19.50
CA VAL A 204 0.48 13.49 -19.75
C VAL A 204 1.23 14.71 -19.24
N ALA A 205 1.71 14.67 -17.98
CA ALA A 205 2.39 15.80 -17.37
C ALA A 205 3.70 16.18 -18.10
N LEU A 206 4.49 15.18 -18.50
CA LEU A 206 5.73 15.38 -19.25
C LEU A 206 5.48 15.80 -20.70
N GLY A 207 4.50 15.21 -21.40
CA GLY A 207 4.18 15.60 -22.77
C GLY A 207 3.68 17.05 -22.87
N ILE A 208 2.91 17.51 -21.88
CA ILE A 208 2.49 18.92 -21.78
C ILE A 208 3.69 19.84 -21.51
N ASP A 209 4.58 19.45 -20.59
CA ASP A 209 5.81 20.19 -20.26
C ASP A 209 6.72 20.36 -21.50
N LEU A 210 7.06 19.25 -22.17
CA LEU A 210 7.87 19.23 -23.38
C LEU A 210 7.24 20.04 -24.53
N LYS A 211 5.92 19.94 -24.73
CA LYS A 211 5.21 20.78 -25.71
C LYS A 211 5.37 22.27 -25.39
N ASN A 212 5.23 22.66 -24.12
CA ASN A 212 5.33 24.05 -23.71
C ASN A 212 6.76 24.61 -23.88
N GLU A 213 7.79 23.76 -23.82
CA GLU A 213 9.17 24.08 -24.22
C GLU A 213 9.41 24.05 -25.75
N GLY A 214 8.40 23.70 -26.56
CA GLY A 214 8.52 23.56 -28.01
C GLY A 214 9.17 22.25 -28.48
N ARG A 215 9.41 21.29 -27.57
CA ARG A 215 10.08 20.00 -27.80
C ARG A 215 9.09 18.96 -28.33
N TYR A 216 8.39 19.30 -29.41
CA TYR A 216 7.20 18.57 -29.86
C TYR A 216 7.44 17.09 -30.19
N GLN A 217 8.60 16.74 -30.74
CA GLN A 217 8.95 15.34 -31.05
C GLN A 217 9.00 14.47 -29.78
N GLU A 218 9.70 14.92 -28.73
CA GLU A 218 9.72 14.22 -27.45
C GLU A 218 8.33 14.19 -26.80
N ALA A 219 7.52 15.23 -26.98
CA ALA A 219 6.15 15.26 -26.48
C ALA A 219 5.26 14.19 -27.14
N LEU A 220 5.38 13.97 -28.45
CA LEU A 220 4.67 12.90 -29.18
C LEU A 220 5.06 11.52 -28.66
N GLU A 221 6.36 11.26 -28.51
CA GLU A 221 6.89 9.99 -27.97
C GLU A 221 6.36 9.71 -26.56
N VAL A 222 6.32 10.74 -25.71
CA VAL A 222 5.81 10.62 -24.35
C VAL A 222 4.28 10.47 -24.32
N PHE A 223 3.52 11.17 -25.15
CA PHE A 223 2.08 10.93 -25.27
C PHE A 223 1.80 9.51 -25.82
N GLN A 224 2.61 8.97 -26.72
CA GLN A 224 2.50 7.59 -27.18
C GLN A 224 2.71 6.58 -26.03
N MET A 225 3.68 6.82 -25.13
CA MET A 225 3.81 6.06 -23.87
C MET A 225 2.54 6.21 -22.98
N GLY A 226 1.92 7.39 -22.99
CA GLY A 226 0.63 7.63 -22.34
C GLY A 226 -0.51 6.78 -22.93
N VAL A 227 -0.53 6.56 -24.25
CA VAL A 227 -1.48 5.65 -24.90
C VAL A 227 -1.16 4.18 -24.60
N MET A 228 0.12 3.78 -24.52
CA MET A 228 0.51 2.44 -24.03
C MET A 228 -0.03 2.19 -22.62
N ALA A 229 0.13 3.19 -21.73
CA ALA A 229 -0.44 3.21 -20.39
C ALA A 229 -1.98 3.28 -20.34
N GLY A 230 -2.65 3.40 -21.50
CA GLY A 230 -4.10 3.46 -21.64
C GLY A 230 -4.73 4.77 -21.17
N ASN A 231 -3.97 5.86 -21.15
CA ASN A 231 -4.51 7.16 -20.80
C ASN A 231 -5.18 7.84 -22.01
N GLU A 232 -6.47 8.10 -21.87
CA GLU A 232 -7.33 8.80 -22.84
C GLU A 232 -6.82 10.20 -23.18
N SER A 233 -6.39 10.98 -22.19
CA SER A 233 -5.91 12.35 -22.34
C SER A 233 -4.63 12.46 -23.20
N SER A 234 -3.91 11.36 -23.38
CA SER A 234 -2.76 11.25 -24.29
C SER A 234 -3.20 10.90 -25.71
N ALA A 235 -4.18 10.01 -25.87
CA ALA A 235 -4.74 9.66 -27.17
C ALA A 235 -5.43 10.85 -27.84
N GLY A 236 -6.24 11.61 -27.10
CA GLY A 236 -6.90 12.82 -27.62
C GLY A 236 -5.89 13.88 -28.07
N ARG A 237 -4.82 14.13 -27.30
CA ARG A 237 -3.76 15.08 -27.70
C ARG A 237 -3.01 14.67 -28.96
N LEU A 238 -2.93 13.36 -29.25
CA LEU A 238 -2.35 12.87 -30.49
C LEU A 238 -3.33 12.97 -31.65
N GLU A 239 -4.62 12.67 -31.44
CA GLU A 239 -5.68 12.98 -32.41
C GLU A 239 -5.65 14.48 -32.80
N ASP A 240 -5.76 15.38 -31.82
CA ASP A 240 -5.80 16.82 -32.02
C ASP A 240 -4.55 17.34 -32.75
N ALA A 241 -3.37 16.81 -32.41
CA ALA A 241 -2.12 17.14 -33.09
C ALA A 241 -2.09 16.70 -34.57
N PHE A 242 -2.64 15.52 -34.90
CA PHE A 242 -2.68 15.00 -36.27
C PHE A 242 -3.86 15.52 -37.10
N ARG A 243 -4.83 16.22 -36.49
CA ARG A 243 -5.78 17.12 -37.18
C ARG A 243 -5.13 18.41 -37.71
N GLY A 244 -3.80 18.57 -37.64
CA GLY A 244 -3.03 19.66 -38.26
C GLY A 244 -3.37 21.09 -37.76
N PRO A 245 -3.52 21.33 -36.44
CA PRO A 245 -3.97 22.62 -35.93
C PRO A 245 -2.96 23.75 -36.23
N LEU A 246 -3.46 24.97 -36.43
CA LEU A 246 -2.62 26.15 -36.60
C LEU A 246 -1.77 26.40 -35.35
N SER A 247 -0.54 26.93 -35.51
CA SER A 247 0.39 27.22 -34.41
C SER A 247 -0.10 28.28 -33.41
N THR A 248 -1.19 28.99 -33.72
CA THR A 248 -1.94 29.83 -32.79
C THR A 248 -2.71 29.01 -31.75
N ASN A 249 -3.13 27.79 -32.08
CA ASN A 249 -3.78 26.85 -31.18
C ASN A 249 -2.76 26.10 -30.30
N LYS A 250 -2.13 26.84 -29.39
CA LYS A 250 -1.11 26.33 -28.44
C LYS A 250 -1.55 25.14 -27.58
N PRO A 251 -2.84 24.94 -27.21
CA PRO A 251 -3.31 23.71 -26.59
C PRO A 251 -2.94 22.42 -27.35
N ASP A 252 -3.06 22.44 -28.67
CA ASP A 252 -3.12 21.21 -29.48
C ASP A 252 -1.93 21.05 -30.44
N TYR A 253 -1.20 22.14 -30.70
CA TYR A 253 -0.09 22.16 -31.64
C TYR A 253 1.14 21.35 -31.16
N LEU A 254 1.49 20.29 -31.91
CA LEU A 254 2.74 19.51 -31.79
C LEU A 254 3.58 19.54 -33.08
N GLY A 255 3.45 20.61 -33.89
CA GLY A 255 4.27 20.79 -35.09
C GLY A 255 4.13 19.72 -36.17
N GLN A 256 3.05 18.93 -36.15
CA GLN A 256 2.81 17.85 -37.10
C GLN A 256 2.15 18.36 -38.39
N GLN A 257 2.32 17.59 -39.46
CA GLN A 257 1.51 17.71 -40.66
C GLN A 257 0.15 17.05 -40.41
N GLU A 258 -0.87 17.51 -41.13
CA GLU A 258 -2.20 16.90 -41.10
C GLU A 258 -2.14 15.45 -41.60
N ASP A 259 -2.55 14.50 -40.76
CA ASP A 259 -2.63 13.07 -41.06
C ASP A 259 -4.01 12.57 -40.60
N PRO A 260 -5.07 12.75 -41.43
CA PRO A 260 -6.44 12.45 -41.02
C PRO A 260 -6.66 10.97 -40.69
N GLU A 261 -5.96 10.06 -41.37
CA GLU A 261 -6.05 8.63 -41.08
C GLU A 261 -5.51 8.33 -39.68
N ARG A 262 -4.35 8.89 -39.33
CA ARG A 262 -3.77 8.78 -37.99
C ARG A 262 -4.63 9.43 -36.92
N ALA A 263 -5.20 10.61 -37.20
CA ALA A 263 -6.12 11.28 -36.29
C ALA A 263 -7.36 10.42 -36.01
N GLU A 264 -8.03 9.89 -37.04
CA GLU A 264 -9.15 8.95 -36.89
C GLU A 264 -8.79 7.69 -36.08
N ARG A 265 -7.56 7.17 -36.24
CA ARG A 265 -7.08 6.01 -35.48
C ARG A 265 -6.90 6.36 -33.99
N TYR A 266 -6.30 7.51 -33.68
CA TYR A 266 -6.22 8.01 -32.29
C TYR A 266 -7.61 8.30 -31.71
N GLU A 267 -8.56 8.85 -32.47
CA GLU A 267 -9.94 9.08 -32.03
C GLU A 267 -10.64 7.77 -31.62
N LYS A 268 -10.52 6.72 -32.46
CA LYS A 268 -11.08 5.39 -32.18
C LYS A 268 -10.50 4.82 -30.88
N ILE A 269 -9.21 5.00 -30.64
CA ILE A 269 -8.51 4.56 -29.42
C ILE A 269 -8.95 5.41 -28.21
N TRP A 270 -8.95 6.73 -28.33
CA TRP A 270 -9.43 7.67 -27.30
C TRP A 270 -10.85 7.32 -26.83
N ARG A 271 -11.78 7.10 -27.77
CA ARG A 271 -13.16 6.66 -27.47
C ARG A 271 -13.20 5.39 -26.63
N VAL A 272 -12.37 4.38 -26.92
CA VAL A 272 -12.29 3.16 -26.11
C VAL A 272 -11.69 3.44 -24.72
N LEU A 273 -10.58 4.18 -24.64
CA LEU A 273 -9.92 4.50 -23.37
C LEU A 273 -10.82 5.33 -22.45
N ALA A 274 -11.52 6.33 -22.98
CA ALA A 274 -12.47 7.15 -22.23
C ALA A 274 -13.66 6.30 -21.71
N ASN A 275 -14.33 5.56 -22.59
CA ASN A 275 -15.49 4.72 -22.25
C ASN A 275 -15.18 3.62 -21.22
N TYR A 276 -13.94 3.13 -21.18
CA TYR A 276 -13.49 2.07 -20.28
C TYR A 276 -12.53 2.54 -19.18
N SER A 277 -12.32 3.85 -19.01
CA SER A 277 -11.37 4.46 -18.06
C SER A 277 -11.45 3.90 -16.63
N TYR A 278 -12.66 3.62 -16.13
CA TYR A 278 -12.92 2.98 -14.82
C TYR A 278 -12.34 1.56 -14.67
N ALA A 279 -11.95 0.91 -15.76
CA ALA A 279 -11.41 -0.45 -15.81
C ALA A 279 -9.90 -0.52 -16.08
N ASP A 280 -9.21 0.63 -16.08
CA ASP A 280 -7.77 0.79 -16.33
C ASP A 280 -7.26 0.06 -17.60
N PRO A 281 -7.72 0.49 -18.80
CA PRO A 281 -7.29 -0.08 -20.07
C PRO A 281 -5.78 0.10 -20.32
N LYS A 282 -5.22 -0.68 -21.24
CA LYS A 282 -3.81 -0.64 -21.66
C LYS A 282 -3.74 -0.91 -23.16
N VAL A 283 -2.77 -0.32 -23.87
CA VAL A 283 -2.57 -0.51 -25.33
C VAL A 283 -1.09 -0.76 -25.64
N PRO A 284 -0.47 -1.85 -25.13
CA PRO A 284 0.92 -2.18 -25.42
C PRO A 284 1.21 -2.28 -26.93
N GLU A 285 0.20 -2.66 -27.73
CA GLU A 285 0.26 -2.81 -29.18
C GLU A 285 0.27 -1.47 -29.96
N ILE A 286 0.23 -0.30 -29.30
CA ILE A 286 0.05 1.01 -30.00
C ILE A 286 1.09 1.26 -31.10
N ASN A 287 2.34 0.82 -30.91
CA ASN A 287 3.41 1.01 -31.90
C ASN A 287 3.32 0.00 -33.06
N GLU A 288 2.55 -1.07 -32.91
CA GLU A 288 2.28 -2.07 -33.95
C GLU A 288 1.06 -1.66 -34.81
N ILE A 289 0.07 -0.97 -34.24
CA ILE A 289 -1.13 -0.47 -34.95
C ILE A 289 -1.00 0.98 -35.44
N LEU A 290 -0.12 1.78 -34.82
CA LEU A 290 -0.05 3.24 -34.98
C LEU A 290 1.36 3.81 -34.67
N PRO A 291 2.45 3.33 -35.33
CA PRO A 291 3.81 3.84 -35.12
C PRO A 291 3.93 5.31 -35.53
N LEU A 292 4.61 6.13 -34.72
CA LEU A 292 4.78 7.57 -34.94
C LEU A 292 5.49 7.91 -36.28
N PRO A 293 5.27 9.10 -36.85
CA PRO A 293 6.02 9.56 -38.03
C PRO A 293 7.55 9.50 -37.82
N PRO A 294 8.35 9.22 -38.85
CA PRO A 294 7.99 9.09 -40.26
C PRO A 294 7.50 7.68 -40.67
N ALA A 295 7.19 6.78 -39.72
CA ALA A 295 6.71 5.45 -40.06
C ALA A 295 5.32 5.50 -40.75
N LYS A 296 5.17 4.72 -41.83
CA LYS A 296 3.89 4.53 -42.51
C LYS A 296 2.93 3.73 -41.63
N LEU A 297 1.65 4.05 -41.74
CA LEU A 297 0.60 3.33 -41.03
C LEU A 297 0.48 1.88 -41.55
N PRO A 298 0.52 0.87 -40.67
CA PRO A 298 0.25 -0.53 -41.03
C PRO A 298 -1.25 -0.77 -41.17
N ALA A 299 -1.65 -1.89 -41.77
CA ALA A 299 -3.05 -2.31 -41.79
C ALA A 299 -3.55 -2.59 -40.36
N TRP A 300 -4.73 -2.10 -40.01
CA TRP A 300 -5.37 -2.28 -38.71
C TRP A 300 -6.87 -2.51 -38.89
N ASP A 301 -7.44 -3.45 -38.14
CA ASP A 301 -8.86 -3.82 -38.23
C ASP A 301 -9.79 -2.96 -37.36
N GLY A 302 -9.24 -1.96 -36.67
CA GLY A 302 -9.96 -1.07 -35.76
C GLY A 302 -10.15 -1.62 -34.34
N LYS A 303 -9.57 -2.78 -33.99
CA LYS A 303 -9.71 -3.42 -32.67
C LYS A 303 -8.48 -3.26 -31.79
N LEU A 304 -8.69 -3.39 -30.48
CA LEU A 304 -7.64 -3.40 -29.46
C LEU A 304 -7.71 -4.72 -28.68
N GLN A 305 -6.56 -5.35 -28.44
CA GLN A 305 -6.44 -6.66 -27.79
C GLN A 305 -7.06 -6.61 -26.38
N TRP A 306 -6.87 -5.50 -25.67
CA TRP A 306 -7.48 -5.26 -24.36
C TRP A 306 -9.01 -5.28 -24.42
N LEU A 307 -9.62 -4.72 -25.47
CA LEU A 307 -11.08 -4.66 -25.59
C LEU A 307 -11.67 -6.03 -25.92
N GLU A 308 -11.04 -6.79 -26.84
CA GLU A 308 -11.45 -8.17 -27.11
C GLU A 308 -11.32 -9.05 -25.86
N ALA A 309 -10.22 -8.94 -25.10
CA ALA A 309 -10.04 -9.64 -23.82
C ALA A 309 -10.95 -9.11 -22.67
N ARG A 310 -11.42 -7.85 -22.77
CA ARG A 310 -12.40 -7.29 -21.83
C ARG A 310 -13.78 -7.88 -22.06
N LEU A 311 -14.19 -8.01 -23.32
CA LEU A 311 -15.49 -8.52 -23.75
C LEU A 311 -15.59 -10.05 -23.67
N ALA A 312 -14.57 -10.78 -24.13
CA ALA A 312 -14.53 -12.25 -24.04
C ALA A 312 -14.55 -12.74 -22.58
N ASN A 313 -13.94 -11.97 -21.68
CA ASN A 313 -14.04 -12.10 -20.21
C ASN A 313 -13.77 -13.52 -19.64
N VAL A 314 -13.00 -14.34 -20.37
CA VAL A 314 -12.73 -15.75 -20.06
C VAL A 314 -12.23 -15.89 -18.60
N PRO A 315 -12.87 -16.75 -17.78
CA PRO A 315 -12.41 -16.97 -16.41
C PRO A 315 -11.09 -17.75 -16.42
N PRO A 316 -10.10 -17.38 -15.59
CA PRO A 316 -8.98 -18.25 -15.28
C PRO A 316 -9.47 -19.46 -14.48
N LYS A 317 -8.61 -20.48 -14.34
CA LYS A 317 -8.87 -21.63 -13.47
C LYS A 317 -9.26 -21.14 -12.07
N LYS A 318 -10.41 -21.59 -11.55
CA LYS A 318 -10.79 -21.35 -10.16
C LYS A 318 -9.91 -22.21 -9.25
N PRO A 319 -9.22 -21.64 -8.23
CA PRO A 319 -8.49 -22.42 -7.24
C PRO A 319 -9.42 -23.35 -6.47
N SER A 320 -8.93 -24.56 -6.17
CA SER A 320 -9.68 -25.51 -5.35
C SER A 320 -9.61 -25.12 -3.87
N GLU A 321 -10.66 -25.41 -3.11
CA GLU A 321 -10.65 -25.20 -1.66
C GLU A 321 -9.53 -26.02 -0.97
N ALA A 322 -9.13 -27.16 -1.54
CA ALA A 322 -7.96 -27.91 -1.08
C ALA A 322 -6.65 -27.10 -1.21
N LEU A 323 -6.44 -26.40 -2.33
CA LEU A 323 -5.28 -25.51 -2.54
C LEU A 323 -5.34 -24.30 -1.59
N ILE A 324 -6.51 -23.69 -1.42
CA ILE A 324 -6.69 -22.56 -0.51
C ILE A 324 -6.39 -22.98 0.94
N HIS A 325 -6.90 -24.13 1.37
CA HIS A 325 -6.62 -24.70 2.70
C HIS A 325 -5.13 -25.09 2.87
N GLN A 326 -4.46 -25.62 1.83
CA GLN A 326 -3.02 -25.91 1.84
C GLN A 326 -2.21 -24.63 2.08
N LEU A 327 -2.42 -23.59 1.26
CA LEU A 327 -1.69 -22.33 1.33
C LEU A 327 -2.00 -21.53 2.61
N ALA A 328 -3.23 -21.59 3.11
CA ALA A 328 -3.60 -20.99 4.39
C ALA A 328 -2.92 -21.72 5.56
N LYS A 329 -2.98 -23.05 5.61
CA LYS A 329 -2.34 -23.86 6.66
C LYS A 329 -0.82 -23.67 6.69
N ALA A 330 -0.18 -23.60 5.52
CA ALA A 330 1.27 -23.36 5.39
C ALA A 330 1.75 -22.01 5.96
N LYS A 331 0.83 -21.06 6.20
CA LYS A 331 1.10 -19.73 6.76
C LYS A 331 0.34 -19.45 8.07
N LEU A 332 -0.28 -20.50 8.64
CA LEU A 332 -1.09 -20.43 9.87
C LEU A 332 -2.20 -19.36 9.76
N LEU A 333 -2.93 -19.37 8.64
CA LEU A 333 -4.06 -18.49 8.36
C LEU A 333 -5.39 -19.24 8.49
N GLU A 334 -6.46 -18.52 8.84
CA GLU A 334 -7.84 -18.99 8.80
C GLU A 334 -8.29 -19.18 7.34
N PRO A 335 -8.57 -20.42 6.86
CA PRO A 335 -8.83 -20.66 5.42
C PRO A 335 -10.07 -19.96 4.87
N ALA A 336 -11.03 -19.58 5.74
CA ALA A 336 -12.26 -18.89 5.35
C ALA A 336 -12.07 -17.39 5.06
N THR A 337 -11.08 -16.73 5.69
CA THR A 337 -10.91 -15.27 5.60
C THR A 337 -9.51 -14.83 5.13
N GLY A 338 -8.54 -15.74 5.16
CA GLY A 338 -7.13 -15.44 4.93
C GLY A 338 -6.47 -14.62 6.06
N ARG A 339 -7.14 -14.41 7.19
CA ARG A 339 -6.55 -13.71 8.35
C ARG A 339 -5.54 -14.60 9.08
N ALA A 340 -4.52 -13.98 9.66
CA ALA A 340 -3.54 -14.69 10.50
C ALA A 340 -4.19 -15.26 11.77
N MET A 341 -3.80 -16.48 12.14
CA MET A 341 -4.10 -17.07 13.45
C MET A 341 -2.97 -16.72 14.44
N PRO A 342 -3.19 -16.81 15.77
CA PRO A 342 -2.24 -16.35 16.81
C PRO A 342 -0.79 -16.85 16.69
N ASP A 343 -0.58 -18.06 16.15
CA ASP A 343 0.74 -18.68 15.97
C ASP A 343 1.47 -18.23 14.69
N SER A 344 0.81 -17.45 13.83
CA SER A 344 1.38 -16.95 12.57
C SER A 344 2.31 -15.76 12.78
N SER A 345 3.42 -15.72 12.04
CA SER A 345 4.29 -14.52 11.96
C SER A 345 3.59 -13.29 11.33
N ALA A 346 2.43 -13.48 10.71
CA ALA A 346 1.58 -12.40 10.20
C ALA A 346 0.58 -11.86 11.25
N PHE A 347 0.50 -12.46 12.45
CA PHE A 347 -0.48 -12.08 13.46
C PHE A 347 -0.17 -10.73 14.10
N ILE A 348 -1.14 -9.82 14.03
CA ILE A 348 -1.10 -8.52 14.70
C ILE A 348 -1.71 -8.68 16.09
N LYS A 349 -0.95 -8.36 17.14
CA LYS A 349 -1.49 -8.31 18.50
C LYS A 349 -2.26 -7.01 18.76
N ALA A 350 -3.28 -7.08 19.60
CA ALA A 350 -4.02 -5.93 20.09
C ALA A 350 -3.08 -4.92 20.79
N SER A 351 -3.36 -3.62 20.62
CA SER A 351 -2.63 -2.56 21.30
C SER A 351 -3.04 -2.46 22.77
N TYR A 352 -2.07 -2.30 23.66
CA TYR A 352 -2.32 -2.03 25.08
C TYR A 352 -2.94 -0.62 25.29
N PRO A 353 -3.94 -0.44 26.19
CA PRO A 353 -4.62 -1.48 26.96
C PRO A 353 -5.58 -2.29 26.09
N GLU A 354 -5.47 -3.62 26.16
CA GLU A 354 -6.28 -4.52 25.35
C GLU A 354 -7.75 -4.52 25.85
N PRO A 355 -8.75 -4.52 24.95
CA PRO A 355 -10.15 -4.70 25.34
C PRO A 355 -10.36 -5.98 26.17
N THR A 356 -11.11 -5.87 27.27
CA THR A 356 -11.45 -6.99 28.16
C THR A 356 -12.96 -7.25 28.19
N CYS A 357 -13.35 -8.50 28.38
CA CYS A 357 -14.75 -8.94 28.43
C CYS A 357 -14.90 -10.11 29.42
N SER A 358 -15.95 -10.13 30.23
CA SER A 358 -16.17 -11.18 31.24
C SER A 358 -17.10 -12.29 30.74
N SER A 359 -16.93 -13.51 31.25
CA SER A 359 -17.92 -14.59 31.07
C SER A 359 -19.36 -14.12 31.33
N GLY A 360 -20.29 -14.50 30.46
CA GLY A 360 -21.69 -14.08 30.47
C GLY A 360 -21.98 -12.74 29.78
N GLN A 361 -20.96 -11.96 29.41
CA GLN A 361 -21.12 -10.76 28.58
C GLN A 361 -21.06 -11.11 27.08
N ALA A 362 -21.65 -10.26 26.25
CA ALA A 362 -21.53 -10.33 24.80
C ALA A 362 -20.15 -9.83 24.35
N CYS A 363 -19.51 -10.55 23.44
CA CYS A 363 -18.22 -10.21 22.86
C CYS A 363 -18.30 -8.87 22.09
N PRO A 364 -17.47 -7.86 22.42
CA PRO A 364 -17.62 -6.51 21.84
C PRO A 364 -17.07 -6.36 20.41
N GLN A 365 -16.32 -7.34 19.89
CA GLN A 365 -15.86 -7.40 18.49
C GLN A 365 -15.28 -8.77 18.14
N THR A 366 -15.49 -9.21 16.89
CA THR A 366 -14.89 -10.42 16.34
C THR A 366 -13.36 -10.38 16.43
N GLY A 367 -12.74 -11.45 16.95
CA GLY A 367 -11.29 -11.57 17.08
C GLY A 367 -10.86 -12.81 17.85
N TYR A 368 -9.56 -12.98 18.07
CA TYR A 368 -9.02 -13.95 19.01
C TYR A 368 -8.92 -13.34 20.40
N TRP A 369 -9.44 -14.04 21.40
CA TRP A 369 -9.40 -13.63 22.81
C TRP A 369 -8.72 -14.70 23.65
N GLN A 370 -7.93 -14.26 24.63
CA GLN A 370 -7.21 -15.10 25.57
C GLN A 370 -7.83 -15.03 26.96
N ALA A 371 -8.05 -16.19 27.59
CA ALA A 371 -8.42 -16.28 29.00
C ALA A 371 -7.25 -15.78 29.87
N ALA A 372 -7.50 -14.79 30.76
CA ALA A 372 -6.41 -14.05 31.39
C ALA A 372 -6.47 -13.99 32.93
N ARG A 373 -7.65 -13.96 33.56
CA ARG A 373 -7.83 -13.98 35.03
C ARG A 373 -9.13 -14.67 35.45
N LEU A 374 -9.10 -15.24 36.65
CA LEU A 374 -10.30 -15.60 37.41
C LEU A 374 -10.86 -14.34 38.09
N SER A 375 -12.18 -14.19 38.12
CA SER A 375 -12.82 -13.00 38.70
C SER A 375 -12.74 -12.90 40.23
N ARG A 376 -12.33 -13.97 40.94
CA ARG A 376 -12.35 -14.05 42.41
C ARG A 376 -11.23 -14.90 43.04
N ASP A 377 -9.96 -14.65 42.72
CA ASP A 377 -8.93 -14.79 43.76
C ASP A 377 -7.62 -14.06 43.46
N ALA A 378 -6.90 -13.65 44.52
CA ALA A 378 -5.65 -12.89 44.42
C ALA A 378 -4.39 -13.79 44.29
N TYR A 379 -4.52 -15.10 44.52
CA TYR A 379 -3.40 -16.04 44.61
C TYR A 379 -3.48 -17.20 43.60
N SER A 380 -4.62 -17.40 42.93
CA SER A 380 -4.81 -18.40 41.89
C SER A 380 -4.15 -17.98 40.57
N ARG A 381 -2.98 -18.54 40.27
CA ARG A 381 -2.39 -18.45 38.92
C ARG A 381 -3.04 -19.48 38.01
N PHE A 382 -3.79 -19.00 37.02
CA PHE A 382 -4.24 -19.84 35.92
C PHE A 382 -3.02 -20.23 35.08
N ASN A 383 -2.75 -21.54 34.94
CA ASN A 383 -1.91 -22.02 33.85
C ASN A 383 -2.76 -22.08 32.58
N ASP A 384 -2.13 -21.88 31.43
CA ASP A 384 -2.69 -21.95 30.09
C ASP A 384 -3.74 -20.87 29.77
N GLY A 385 -3.25 -19.76 29.21
CA GLY A 385 -4.09 -18.74 28.58
C GLY A 385 -4.71 -19.28 27.30
N VAL A 386 -5.80 -20.03 27.43
CA VAL A 386 -6.60 -20.58 26.33
C VAL A 386 -6.99 -19.44 25.37
N ILE A 387 -6.60 -19.58 24.10
CA ILE A 387 -6.99 -18.65 23.05
C ILE A 387 -8.17 -19.24 22.28
N ARG A 388 -9.26 -18.48 22.16
CA ARG A 388 -10.42 -18.83 21.34
C ARG A 388 -10.79 -17.65 20.45
N ARG A 389 -11.17 -17.95 19.20
CA ARG A 389 -11.79 -16.97 18.31
C ARG A 389 -13.27 -16.83 18.70
N PHE A 390 -13.75 -15.60 18.80
CA PHE A 390 -15.15 -15.27 19.05
C PHE A 390 -15.69 -14.36 17.95
N GLU A 391 -16.99 -14.42 17.67
CA GLU A 391 -17.69 -13.42 16.87
C GLU A 391 -18.20 -12.25 17.73
N GLU A 392 -18.44 -11.09 17.13
CA GLU A 392 -19.15 -9.98 17.75
C GLU A 392 -20.55 -10.43 18.22
N ASN A 393 -20.93 -10.04 19.43
CA ASN A 393 -22.13 -10.48 20.16
C ASN A 393 -22.18 -11.95 20.60
N GLU A 394 -21.14 -12.77 20.35
CA GLU A 394 -21.05 -14.12 20.93
C GLU A 394 -20.93 -14.02 22.47
N ILE A 395 -21.68 -14.83 23.22
CA ILE A 395 -21.60 -14.78 24.70
C ILE A 395 -20.30 -15.44 25.17
N MET A 396 -19.48 -14.68 25.89
CA MET A 396 -18.22 -15.17 26.48
C MET A 396 -18.50 -16.32 27.46
N PRO A 397 -17.90 -17.51 27.27
CA PRO A 397 -18.16 -18.66 28.12
C PRO A 397 -17.40 -18.57 29.45
N THR A 398 -17.85 -19.33 30.43
CA THR A 398 -17.03 -19.76 31.58
C THR A 398 -15.96 -20.76 31.11
N LEU A 399 -14.92 -20.97 31.91
CA LEU A 399 -13.99 -22.09 31.71
C LEU A 399 -14.02 -23.04 32.89
N ARG A 400 -13.82 -24.33 32.59
CA ARG A 400 -13.69 -25.38 33.59
C ARG A 400 -12.30 -25.33 34.23
N VAL A 401 -12.25 -24.98 35.50
CA VAL A 401 -11.03 -24.79 36.28
C VAL A 401 -10.79 -26.00 37.17
N GLN A 402 -9.57 -26.53 37.15
CA GLN A 402 -9.14 -27.54 38.10
C GLN A 402 -8.26 -26.90 39.18
N SER A 403 -8.79 -26.77 40.39
CA SER A 403 -8.05 -26.26 41.54
C SER A 403 -7.46 -27.41 42.36
N HIS A 404 -6.26 -27.19 42.89
CA HIS A 404 -5.54 -28.12 43.77
C HIS A 404 -5.40 -27.48 45.15
N GLU A 405 -6.12 -28.01 46.13
CA GLU A 405 -6.01 -27.65 47.55
C GLU A 405 -5.07 -28.68 48.23
N PRO A 406 -3.79 -28.36 48.47
CA PRO A 406 -2.84 -29.29 49.09
C PRO A 406 -3.13 -29.45 50.57
N ARG A 407 -3.06 -30.69 51.08
CA ARG A 407 -3.48 -31.00 52.46
C ARG A 407 -2.39 -31.70 53.25
N PHE A 408 -2.03 -31.15 54.41
CA PHE A 408 -0.96 -31.71 55.24
C PHE A 408 -1.31 -33.14 55.69
N LEU A 409 -0.42 -34.10 55.39
CA LEU A 409 -0.57 -35.54 55.66
C LEU A 409 -1.80 -36.23 55.02
N LEU A 410 -2.40 -35.62 53.99
CA LEU A 410 -3.51 -36.19 53.22
C LEU A 410 -3.24 -36.05 51.70
N PRO A 411 -3.88 -36.85 50.84
CA PRO A 411 -3.88 -36.59 49.41
C PRO A 411 -4.46 -35.20 49.10
N ASP A 412 -3.91 -34.50 48.11
CA ASP A 412 -4.44 -33.22 47.65
C ASP A 412 -5.93 -33.34 47.27
N ARG A 413 -6.70 -32.28 47.53
CA ARG A 413 -8.08 -32.21 47.09
C ARG A 413 -8.12 -31.49 45.74
N ILE A 414 -8.52 -32.24 44.72
CA ILE A 414 -8.80 -31.71 43.39
C ILE A 414 -10.27 -31.31 43.34
N THR A 415 -10.56 -30.06 43.00
CA THR A 415 -11.92 -29.59 42.69
C THR A 415 -11.99 -29.11 41.24
N VAL A 416 -13.14 -29.33 40.60
CA VAL A 416 -13.38 -28.93 39.20
C VAL A 416 -14.66 -28.11 39.17
N ILE A 417 -14.54 -26.84 38.78
CA ILE A 417 -15.63 -25.84 38.85
C ILE A 417 -15.62 -25.02 37.56
N ASP A 418 -16.79 -24.69 37.02
CA ASP A 418 -16.89 -23.79 35.86
C ASP A 418 -16.92 -22.33 36.37
N GLU A 419 -15.85 -21.56 36.11
CA GLU A 419 -15.65 -20.21 36.68
C GLU A 419 -15.83 -19.07 35.67
N ASN A 420 -16.12 -17.87 36.19
CA ASN A 420 -16.18 -16.63 35.43
C ASN A 420 -14.79 -16.04 35.19
N ILE A 421 -14.45 -15.94 33.91
CA ILE A 421 -13.14 -15.57 33.36
C ILE A 421 -13.17 -14.13 32.82
N GLU A 422 -12.09 -13.38 33.05
CA GLU A 422 -11.75 -12.21 32.25
C GLU A 422 -11.03 -12.67 30.97
N TRP A 423 -11.69 -12.51 29.84
CA TRP A 423 -11.11 -12.63 28.50
C TRP A 423 -10.49 -11.30 28.08
N ARG A 424 -9.35 -11.34 27.39
CA ARG A 424 -8.72 -10.15 26.78
C ARG A 424 -8.50 -10.37 25.29
N LEU A 425 -8.72 -9.34 24.49
CA LEU A 425 -8.47 -9.42 23.05
C LEU A 425 -6.97 -9.63 22.82
N LEU A 426 -6.64 -10.66 22.03
CA LEU A 426 -5.28 -10.93 21.59
C LEU A 426 -4.99 -10.30 20.22
N GLY A 427 -5.97 -10.25 19.31
CA GLY A 427 -5.90 -9.64 17.98
C GLY A 427 -7.03 -10.09 17.04
#